data_AF-A0A661HPA1-F1
#
_entry.id   AF-A0A661HPA1-F1
#
_cell.length_a   1.000
_cell.length_b   1.000
_cell.length_c   1.000
_cell.angle_alpha   90.00
_cell.angle_beta   90.00
_cell.angle_gamma   90.00
#
_symmetry.space_group_name_H-M   'P 1'
#
loop_
_entity.id
_entity.type
_entity.pdbx_description
1 polymer ?
#
loop_
_entity_poly.entity_id
_entity_poly.type
_entity_poly.pdbx_seq_one_letter_code
_entity_poly.pdbx_strand_id
1 'polypeptide(L)'
;MPYLALHNNKNGWYNNGGSGGVSMFKPSSIVHNYPAYRKIGTNGGLTDEDNLIYIAGTSQAPNQRKLNALLGQGLNIKYEVVSHAKNDCSLSNYVVLNRGTSRYYNIETEHGALSTQKKMIDKLMKLIK
;
A
#
# COMPACT_ATOMS: atom_id res chain seq x y z
N MET A 1 12.32 3.18 13.92
CA MET A 1 11.60 1.89 13.81
C MET A 1 10.47 2.02 12.80
N PRO A 2 10.18 0.99 11.99
CA PRO A 2 9.02 0.96 11.10
C PRO A 2 7.73 0.59 11.83
N TYR A 3 6.60 1.02 11.29
CA TYR A 3 5.26 0.58 11.66
C TYR A 3 4.70 -0.30 10.54
N LEU A 4 4.18 -1.48 10.88
CA LEU A 4 3.60 -2.43 9.93
C LEU A 4 2.17 -2.77 10.36
N ALA A 5 1.22 -2.62 9.45
CA ALA A 5 -0.15 -3.09 9.58
C ALA A 5 -0.45 -4.14 8.50
N LEU A 6 -1.34 -5.08 8.82
CA LEU A 6 -1.78 -6.15 7.92
C LEU A 6 -3.30 -6.11 7.85
N HIS A 7 -3.84 -5.87 6.67
CA HIS A 7 -5.27 -5.85 6.41
C HIS A 7 -5.63 -6.86 5.32
N ASN A 8 -6.88 -7.32 5.37
CA ASN A 8 -7.49 -8.06 4.28
C ASN A 8 -8.59 -7.21 3.66
N ASN A 9 -8.47 -6.94 2.38
CA ASN A 9 -9.49 -6.27 1.58
C ASN A 9 -10.45 -7.31 1.00
N LYS A 10 -11.73 -6.97 0.89
CA LYS A 10 -12.66 -7.82 0.14
C LYS A 10 -12.36 -7.72 -1.35
N ASN A 11 -12.65 -8.79 -2.09
CA ASN A 11 -12.41 -8.87 -3.53
C ASN A 11 -13.18 -7.77 -4.29
N GLY A 12 -12.43 -7.06 -5.14
CA GLY A 12 -12.89 -6.11 -6.13
C GLY A 12 -13.38 -4.80 -5.53
N TRP A 13 -13.22 -3.70 -6.25
CA TRP A 13 -13.74 -2.41 -5.82
C TRP A 13 -15.29 -2.38 -5.79
N TYR A 14 -15.88 -1.77 -4.75
CA TYR A 14 -17.34 -1.74 -4.58
C TYR A 14 -18.14 -1.11 -5.74
N ASN A 15 -17.58 -0.14 -6.47
CA ASN A 15 -18.22 0.42 -7.69
C ASN A 15 -17.92 -0.36 -8.98
N ASN A 16 -17.18 -1.45 -8.93
CA ASN A 16 -16.84 -2.30 -10.08
C ASN A 16 -17.40 -3.72 -9.92
N GLY A 17 -18.39 -3.93 -9.05
CA GLY A 17 -19.02 -5.23 -8.79
C GLY A 17 -18.37 -6.06 -7.66
N GLY A 18 -17.36 -5.52 -6.97
CA GLY A 18 -16.76 -6.13 -5.78
C GLY A 18 -17.32 -5.55 -4.46
N SER A 19 -16.61 -5.76 -3.35
CA SER A 19 -17.00 -5.22 -2.02
C SER A 19 -15.85 -4.61 -1.21
N GLY A 20 -14.69 -4.47 -1.84
CA GLY A 20 -13.46 -3.91 -1.29
C GLY A 20 -13.39 -2.38 -1.34
N GLY A 21 -12.64 -1.82 -0.39
CA GLY A 21 -12.46 -0.39 -0.19
C GLY A 21 -11.09 0.14 -0.61
N VAL A 22 -10.18 -0.70 -1.10
CA VAL A 22 -8.82 -0.27 -1.51
C VAL A 22 -8.38 -1.02 -2.77
N SER A 23 -8.30 -0.32 -3.91
CA SER A 23 -7.85 -0.90 -5.18
C SER A 23 -6.81 -0.03 -5.89
N MET A 24 -5.86 -0.66 -6.58
CA MET A 24 -4.86 -0.03 -7.46
C MET A 24 -5.48 0.70 -8.65
N PHE A 25 -6.75 0.49 -8.95
CA PHE A 25 -7.45 1.18 -10.05
C PHE A 25 -8.17 2.46 -9.65
N LYS A 26 -8.15 2.81 -8.35
CA LYS A 26 -8.81 4.03 -7.84
C LYS A 26 -7.80 5.01 -7.28
N PRO A 27 -7.20 5.88 -8.11
CA PRO A 27 -6.48 7.06 -7.65
C PRO A 27 -7.48 8.15 -7.23
N SER A 28 -6.98 9.18 -6.55
CA SER A 28 -7.72 10.41 -6.24
C SER A 28 -6.79 11.62 -6.31
N SER A 29 -7.29 12.82 -6.01
CA SER A 29 -6.45 14.04 -5.96
C SER A 29 -5.37 14.00 -4.88
N ILE A 30 -5.50 13.10 -3.89
CA ILE A 30 -4.54 12.92 -2.80
C ILE A 30 -3.99 11.49 -2.73
N VAL A 31 -4.41 10.60 -3.63
CA VAL A 31 -3.97 9.20 -3.66
C VAL A 31 -3.43 8.82 -5.02
N HIS A 32 -2.19 8.34 -5.03
CA HIS A 32 -1.44 7.99 -6.22
C HIS A 32 -1.06 6.51 -6.20
N ASN A 33 -1.24 5.84 -7.35
CA ASN A 33 -0.98 4.42 -7.49
C ASN A 33 0.28 4.21 -8.34
N TYR A 34 1.19 3.38 -7.85
CA TYR A 34 2.45 3.04 -8.50
C TYR A 34 2.53 1.52 -8.67
N PRO A 35 2.31 1.02 -9.90
CA PRO A 35 2.45 -0.40 -10.19
C PRO A 35 3.88 -0.89 -10.00
N ALA A 36 4.02 -2.12 -9.50
CA ALA A 36 5.30 -2.81 -9.42
C ALA A 36 6.02 -2.90 -10.79
N TYR A 37 7.35 -2.82 -10.80
CA TYR A 37 8.13 -3.03 -12.03
C TYR A 37 8.06 -4.48 -12.52
N ARG A 38 7.93 -5.44 -11.60
CA ARG A 38 7.71 -6.85 -11.91
C ARG A 38 6.73 -7.47 -10.93
N LYS A 39 5.59 -7.95 -11.42
CA LYS A 39 4.58 -8.58 -10.57
C LYS A 39 5.10 -9.91 -10.01
N ILE A 40 4.73 -10.22 -8.76
CA ILE A 40 5.06 -11.49 -8.09
C ILE A 40 3.76 -12.28 -7.82
N GLY A 41 3.84 -13.61 -7.89
CA GLY A 41 2.72 -14.52 -7.65
C GLY A 41 2.15 -15.16 -8.93
N THR A 42 1.28 -16.17 -8.75
CA THR A 42 0.52 -16.89 -9.78
C THR A 42 -0.95 -16.85 -9.38
N ASN A 43 -1.88 -16.76 -10.34
CA ASN A 43 -3.35 -16.71 -10.12
C ASN A 43 -3.81 -15.61 -9.14
N GLY A 44 -3.93 -14.35 -9.58
CA GLY A 44 -4.47 -13.28 -8.72
C GLY A 44 -3.51 -12.75 -7.65
N GLY A 45 -2.18 -12.87 -7.84
CA GLY A 45 -1.16 -12.30 -6.95
C GLY A 45 -1.12 -10.77 -6.99
N LEU A 46 0.05 -10.14 -7.19
CA LEU A 46 0.12 -8.69 -7.41
C LEU A 46 -0.38 -8.24 -8.79
N THR A 47 -0.95 -9.17 -9.56
CA THR A 47 -1.82 -8.86 -10.70
C THR A 47 -3.20 -8.39 -10.26
N ASP A 48 -3.62 -8.79 -9.06
CA ASP A 48 -4.84 -8.31 -8.44
C ASP A 48 -4.67 -6.86 -7.96
N GLU A 49 -5.70 -6.07 -8.20
CA GLU A 49 -5.75 -4.66 -7.85
C GLU A 49 -5.81 -4.41 -6.34
N ASP A 50 -6.25 -5.40 -5.55
CA ASP A 50 -6.43 -5.31 -4.11
C ASP A 50 -5.16 -5.69 -3.32
N ASN A 51 -4.15 -6.26 -4.00
CA ASN A 51 -2.87 -6.63 -3.39
C ASN A 51 -1.85 -5.49 -3.57
N LEU A 52 -1.63 -4.70 -2.51
CA LEU A 52 -0.74 -3.53 -2.51
C LEU A 52 -0.16 -3.20 -1.13
N ILE A 53 0.84 -2.32 -1.10
CA ILE A 53 1.27 -1.66 0.13
C ILE A 53 0.80 -0.22 0.11
N TYR A 54 0.02 0.15 1.12
CA TYR A 54 -0.42 1.51 1.36
C TYR A 54 0.62 2.23 2.22
N ILE A 55 1.06 3.40 1.75
CA ILE A 55 1.99 4.30 2.43
C ILE A 55 1.46 5.73 2.40
N ALA A 56 1.92 6.58 3.31
CA ALA A 56 1.51 7.97 3.38
C ALA A 56 2.71 8.91 3.56
N GLY A 57 2.52 10.18 3.19
CA GLY A 57 3.51 11.24 3.36
C GLY A 57 2.92 12.63 3.17
N THR A 58 3.64 13.66 3.59
CA THR A 58 3.19 15.06 3.50
C THR A 58 3.57 15.76 2.20
N SER A 59 4.44 15.12 1.41
CA SER A 59 4.90 15.63 0.11
C SER A 59 3.99 15.15 -1.02
N GLN A 60 3.86 15.94 -2.10
CA GLN A 60 3.06 15.56 -3.27
C GLN A 60 3.56 14.28 -3.96
N ALA A 61 4.86 13.99 -3.84
CA ALA A 61 5.46 12.75 -4.32
C ALA A 61 6.08 11.97 -3.16
N PRO A 62 6.06 10.63 -3.20
CA PRO A 62 6.76 9.82 -2.22
C PRO A 62 8.27 9.97 -2.36
N ASN A 63 9.01 9.59 -1.32
CA ASN A 63 10.47 9.48 -1.42
C ASN A 63 10.83 8.49 -2.55
N GLN A 64 11.46 8.98 -3.61
CA GLN A 64 11.69 8.20 -4.83
C GLN A 64 12.58 6.97 -4.58
N ARG A 65 13.58 7.07 -3.71
CA ARG A 65 14.46 5.93 -3.37
C ARG A 65 13.66 4.83 -2.68
N LYS A 66 12.84 5.17 -1.69
CA LYS A 66 11.94 4.23 -1.00
C LYS A 66 10.96 3.60 -1.99
N LEU A 67 10.32 4.41 -2.84
CA LEU A 67 9.37 3.95 -3.84
C LEU A 67 10.03 2.94 -4.78
N ASN A 68 11.14 3.30 -5.42
CA ASN A 68 11.84 2.43 -6.37
C ASN A 68 12.30 1.11 -5.74
N ALA A 69 12.75 1.15 -4.47
CA ALA A 69 13.13 -0.08 -3.75
C ALA A 69 11.95 -1.03 -3.58
N LEU A 70 10.77 -0.50 -3.24
CA LEU A 70 9.54 -1.28 -3.09
C LEU A 70 9.05 -1.83 -4.43
N LEU A 71 8.96 -0.97 -5.45
CA LEU A 71 8.53 -1.36 -6.81
C LEU A 71 9.48 -2.41 -7.41
N GLY A 72 10.78 -2.31 -7.13
CA GLY A 72 11.80 -3.28 -7.54
C GLY A 72 11.71 -4.63 -6.82
N GLN A 73 11.16 -4.68 -5.60
CA GLN A 73 10.77 -5.95 -4.96
C GLN A 73 9.51 -6.57 -5.55
N GLY A 74 8.88 -5.85 -6.47
CA GLY A 74 7.69 -6.27 -7.18
C GLY A 74 6.40 -5.89 -6.48
N LEU A 75 6.42 -4.97 -5.51
CA LEU A 75 5.26 -4.57 -4.70
C LEU A 75 4.51 -3.40 -5.35
N ASN A 76 3.19 -3.51 -5.48
CA ASN A 76 2.33 -2.40 -5.87
C ASN A 76 2.23 -1.41 -4.71
N ILE A 77 2.28 -0.10 -4.99
CA ILE A 77 2.27 0.94 -3.97
C ILE A 77 1.09 1.89 -4.19
N LYS A 78 0.34 2.13 -3.11
CA LYS A 78 -0.67 3.19 -3.02
C LYS A 78 -0.16 4.25 -2.04
N TYR A 79 -0.04 5.48 -2.49
CA TYR A 79 0.53 6.60 -1.74
C TYR A 79 -0.51 7.67 -1.48
N GLU A 80 -0.73 8.00 -0.22
CA GLU A 80 -1.61 9.10 0.20
C GLU A 80 -0.82 10.34 0.62
N VAL A 81 -1.21 11.49 0.11
CA VAL A 81 -0.72 12.80 0.51
C VAL A 81 -1.59 13.33 1.64
N VAL A 82 -0.99 13.50 2.82
CA VAL A 82 -1.71 13.81 4.06
C VAL A 82 -1.27 15.13 4.67
N SER A 83 -2.18 15.78 5.37
CA SER A 83 -1.91 17.00 6.16
C SER A 83 -2.87 17.06 7.34
N HIS A 84 -2.63 17.93 8.32
CA HIS A 84 -3.59 18.13 9.41
C HIS A 84 -4.99 18.53 8.91
N ALA A 85 -5.09 19.26 7.79
CA ALA A 85 -6.37 19.63 7.18
C ALA A 85 -7.00 18.53 6.30
N LYS A 86 -6.20 17.56 5.84
CA LYS A 86 -6.61 16.45 4.95
C LYS A 86 -6.08 15.15 5.53
N ASN A 87 -6.80 14.61 6.50
CA ASN A 87 -6.53 13.34 7.13
C ASN A 87 -7.85 12.65 7.54
N ASP A 88 -7.86 11.33 7.48
CA ASP A 88 -9.00 10.47 7.84
C ASP A 88 -8.87 9.81 9.23
N CYS A 89 -7.93 10.29 10.06
CA CYS A 89 -7.58 9.71 11.36
C CYS A 89 -7.09 8.24 11.33
N SER A 90 -6.73 7.70 10.16
CA SER A 90 -6.10 6.37 10.06
C SER A 90 -4.77 6.31 10.79
N LEU A 91 -4.33 5.09 11.12
CA LEU A 91 -3.03 4.86 11.75
C LEU A 91 -1.86 5.41 10.91
N SER A 92 -1.93 5.29 9.58
CA SER A 92 -0.97 5.93 8.64
C SER A 92 -0.86 7.43 8.88
N ASN A 93 -2.00 8.11 8.98
CA ASN A 93 -2.07 9.55 9.10
C ASN A 93 -1.57 10.00 10.48
N TYR A 94 -1.93 9.27 11.53
CA TYR A 94 -1.40 9.51 12.86
C TYR A 94 0.14 9.39 12.89
N VAL A 95 0.70 8.32 12.32
CA VAL A 95 2.16 8.10 12.29
C VAL A 95 2.87 9.19 11.50
N VAL A 96 2.36 9.55 10.31
CA VAL A 96 2.99 10.59 9.48
C VAL A 96 2.92 11.96 10.15
N LEU A 97 1.74 12.36 10.65
CA LEU A 97 1.51 13.72 11.15
C LEU A 97 2.00 13.94 12.59
N ASN A 98 1.87 12.94 13.46
CA ASN A 98 2.17 13.09 14.90
C ASN A 98 3.50 12.45 15.31
N ARG A 99 3.96 11.42 14.59
CA ARG A 99 5.29 10.82 14.82
C ARG A 99 6.35 11.32 13.84
N GLY A 100 5.94 12.13 12.85
CA GLY A 100 6.86 12.79 11.91
C GLY A 100 7.64 11.83 11.03
N THR A 101 7.11 10.64 10.75
CA THR A 101 7.83 9.58 10.02
C THR A 101 6.97 8.95 8.94
N SER A 102 7.57 8.75 7.76
CA SER A 102 6.96 8.01 6.65
C SER A 102 7.30 6.52 6.67
N ARG A 103 7.89 6.01 7.76
CA ARG A 103 8.21 4.57 7.95
C ARG A 103 6.99 3.76 8.38
N TYR A 104 5.83 4.03 7.78
CA TYR A 104 4.60 3.25 7.92
C TYR A 104 4.36 2.45 6.63
N TYR A 105 3.86 1.23 6.79
CA TYR A 105 3.52 0.31 5.72
C TYR A 105 2.26 -0.47 6.11
N ASN A 106 1.24 -0.43 5.28
CA ASN A 106 0.06 -1.27 5.45
C ASN A 106 -0.02 -2.23 4.27
N ILE A 107 0.04 -3.53 4.54
CA ILE A 107 -0.14 -4.56 3.52
C ILE A 107 -1.64 -4.82 3.39
N GLU A 108 -2.19 -4.44 2.24
CA GLU A 108 -3.55 -4.75 1.82
C GLU A 108 -3.49 -5.97 0.91
N THR A 109 -4.28 -6.99 1.22
CA THR A 109 -4.38 -8.21 0.41
C THR A 109 -5.80 -8.70 0.32
N GLU A 110 -6.19 -9.28 -0.83
CA GLU A 110 -7.49 -9.91 -0.96
C GLU A 110 -7.72 -10.96 0.14
N HIS A 111 -8.95 -11.03 0.65
CA HIS A 111 -9.36 -12.06 1.58
C HIS A 111 -9.10 -13.46 1.01
N GLY A 112 -8.41 -14.32 1.77
CA GLY A 112 -8.03 -15.67 1.32
C GLY A 112 -6.68 -15.76 0.59
N ALA A 113 -6.05 -14.63 0.23
CA ALA A 113 -4.76 -14.59 -0.48
C ALA A 113 -3.54 -14.79 0.44
N LEU A 114 -3.57 -15.77 1.36
CA LEU A 114 -2.53 -16.00 2.37
C LEU A 114 -1.13 -16.16 1.77
N SER A 115 -1.01 -16.89 0.66
CA SER A 115 0.28 -17.12 0.01
C SER A 115 0.86 -15.83 -0.59
N THR A 116 0.00 -14.92 -1.07
CA THR A 116 0.38 -13.60 -1.56
C THR A 116 0.82 -12.70 -0.41
N GLN A 117 0.04 -12.64 0.67
CA GLN A 117 0.36 -11.82 1.85
C GLN A 117 1.72 -12.21 2.46
N LYS A 118 2.00 -13.51 2.61
CA LYS A 118 3.31 -14.01 3.07
C LYS A 118 4.46 -13.53 2.17
N LYS A 119 4.31 -13.65 0.84
CA LYS A 119 5.31 -13.17 -0.12
C LYS A 119 5.53 -11.66 -0.01
N MET A 120 4.46 -10.87 0.18
CA MET A 120 4.56 -9.43 0.35
C MET A 120 5.32 -9.06 1.63
N ILE A 121 5.02 -9.75 2.74
CA ILE A 121 5.76 -9.59 4.01
C ILE A 121 7.24 -9.90 3.79
N ASP A 122 7.58 -11.05 3.19
CA ASP A 122 8.99 -11.44 2.96
C ASP A 122 9.75 -10.42 2.12
N LYS A 123 9.10 -9.84 1.11
CA LYS A 123 9.67 -8.79 0.26
C LYS A 123 9.87 -7.48 1.01
N LEU A 124 8.87 -7.06 1.77
CA LEU A 124 8.94 -5.83 2.55
C LEU A 124 10.03 -5.92 3.64
N MET A 125 10.11 -7.05 4.33
CA MET A 125 11.10 -7.28 5.39
C MET A 125 12.55 -7.26 4.90
N LYS A 126 12.81 -7.37 3.59
CA LYS A 126 14.15 -7.14 3.03
C LYS A 126 14.56 -5.67 3.02
N LEU A 127 13.60 -4.75 3.10
CA LEU A 127 13.82 -3.31 2.94
C LEU A 127 13.68 -2.52 4.24
N ILE A 128 12.91 -3.03 5.21
CA ILE A 128 12.51 -2.25 6.39
C ILE A 128 13.26 -2.61 7.68
N LYS A 129 14.33 -3.42 7.58
CA LYS A 129 15.24 -3.72 8.69
C LYS A 129 15.85 -2.45 9.29
#